data_AF-A0A558C4K1-F1
#
_entry.id   AF-A0A558C4K1-F1
#
_cell.length_a   1.000
_cell.length_b   1.000
_cell.length_c   1.000
_cell.angle_alpha   90.00
_cell.angle_beta   90.00
_cell.angle_gamma   90.00
#
_symmetry.space_group_name_H-M   'P 1'
#
loop_
_entity.id
_entity.type
_entity.pdbx_description
1 polymer ?
#
loop_
_entity_poly.entity_id
_entity_poly.type
_entity_poly.pdbx_seq_one_letter_code
_entity_poly.pdbx_strand_id
1 'polypeptide(L)'
;MARLMKPANSRRGGSSKLKIYSMEASTAVAFVITIICLVLYYFKNKELAVQKAKEESFRKEIEAIQTKLNDAYQTIPKLANQQFEEFRRNELDILQVTLAESAKKSALAELETWKIQNEAFYRQDAINRSQAVILGKVTEHLVPFQNGFPFNPKEARFIGSPIDIIVFDGIDNEDIVDIYILEIKTGNSSLNKRQRLIRDAVLNKRVHWRELNV
;
A
#
# COMPACT_ATOMS: atom_id res chain seq x y z
N MET A 1 -108.89 -77.57 -23.59
CA MET A 1 -109.99 -77.04 -24.43
C MET A 1 -109.46 -75.77 -25.09
N ALA A 2 -109.36 -75.53 -26.40
CA ALA A 2 -109.53 -76.22 -27.69
C ALA A 2 -108.66 -75.36 -28.68
N ARG A 3 -107.78 -75.94 -29.54
CA ARG A 3 -107.95 -76.11 -31.03
C ARG A 3 -108.35 -74.80 -31.75
N LEU A 4 -107.79 -74.30 -32.88
CA LEU A 4 -107.19 -74.83 -34.12
C LEU A 4 -106.53 -73.62 -34.86
N MET A 5 -105.33 -73.69 -35.46
CA MET A 5 -105.01 -74.06 -36.86
C MET A 5 -105.43 -73.07 -37.99
N LYS A 6 -104.43 -72.29 -38.50
CA LYS A 6 -103.98 -72.00 -39.93
C LYS A 6 -105.02 -71.61 -41.03
N PRO A 7 -104.67 -71.11 -42.26
CA PRO A 7 -103.36 -70.86 -42.92
C PRO A 7 -103.21 -69.57 -43.79
N ALA A 8 -102.00 -69.43 -44.35
CA ALA A 8 -101.50 -68.78 -45.59
C ALA A 8 -102.49 -68.19 -46.63
N ASN A 9 -102.13 -67.08 -47.32
CA ASN A 9 -101.34 -67.11 -48.57
C ASN A 9 -101.14 -65.70 -49.22
N SER A 10 -99.94 -65.50 -49.78
CA SER A 10 -99.52 -64.65 -50.91
C SER A 10 -100.27 -63.36 -51.31
N ARG A 11 -99.51 -62.27 -51.54
CA ARG A 11 -99.34 -61.66 -52.88
C ARG A 11 -98.21 -60.62 -52.90
N ARG A 12 -97.37 -60.73 -53.94
CA ARG A 12 -96.25 -59.85 -54.32
C ARG A 12 -96.75 -58.52 -54.91
N GLY A 13 -95.92 -57.48 -54.77
CA GLY A 13 -95.80 -56.39 -55.75
C GLY A 13 -96.25 -55.01 -55.26
N GLY A 14 -95.31 -54.16 -54.86
CA GLY A 14 -95.57 -52.72 -54.66
C GLY A 14 -94.93 -52.08 -53.43
N SER A 15 -93.61 -52.17 -53.22
CA SER A 15 -92.95 -51.45 -52.11
C SER A 15 -91.54 -50.93 -52.41
N SER A 16 -91.14 -50.90 -53.69
CA SER A 16 -89.82 -50.40 -54.09
C SER A 16 -89.76 -48.88 -54.19
N LYS A 17 -90.84 -48.20 -54.63
CA LYS A 17 -90.85 -46.73 -54.77
C LYS A 17 -90.93 -45.96 -53.45
N LEU A 18 -91.65 -46.45 -52.43
CA LEU A 18 -91.74 -45.77 -51.12
C LEU A 18 -90.46 -45.88 -50.27
N LYS A 19 -89.67 -46.96 -50.41
CA LYS A 19 -88.39 -47.12 -49.69
C LYS A 19 -87.30 -46.20 -50.22
N ILE A 20 -87.30 -45.91 -51.53
CA ILE A 20 -86.32 -45.03 -52.18
C ILE A 20 -86.49 -43.59 -51.68
N TYR A 21 -87.74 -43.07 -51.64
CA TYR A 21 -88.01 -41.72 -51.12
C TYR A 21 -87.67 -41.55 -49.62
N SER A 22 -87.88 -42.58 -48.79
CA SER A 22 -87.48 -42.52 -47.37
C SER A 22 -85.95 -42.61 -47.16
N MET A 23 -85.23 -43.30 -48.05
CA MET A 23 -83.77 -43.38 -48.01
C MET A 23 -83.13 -42.06 -48.43
N GLU A 24 -83.65 -41.42 -49.49
CA GLU A 24 -83.15 -40.13 -49.99
C GLU A 24 -83.33 -38.99 -48.97
N ALA A 25 -84.48 -38.93 -48.30
CA ALA A 25 -84.73 -37.95 -47.23
C ALA A 25 -83.79 -38.13 -46.02
N SER A 26 -83.50 -39.38 -45.63
CA SER A 26 -82.58 -39.68 -44.52
C SER A 26 -81.13 -39.29 -44.85
N THR A 27 -80.68 -39.54 -46.08
CA THR A 27 -79.35 -39.13 -46.53
C THR A 27 -79.20 -37.60 -46.63
N ALA A 28 -80.25 -36.89 -47.04
CA ALA A 28 -80.23 -35.42 -47.09
C ALA A 28 -80.13 -34.81 -45.67
N VAL A 29 -80.87 -35.35 -44.70
CA VAL A 29 -80.78 -34.92 -43.29
C VAL A 29 -79.39 -35.21 -42.71
N ALA A 30 -78.83 -36.38 -42.97
CA ALA A 30 -77.47 -36.71 -42.53
C ALA A 30 -76.42 -35.77 -43.14
N PHE A 31 -76.56 -35.40 -44.41
CA PHE A 31 -75.66 -34.45 -45.08
C PHE A 31 -75.74 -33.05 -44.46
N VAL A 32 -76.95 -32.55 -44.19
CA VAL A 32 -77.15 -31.26 -43.52
C VAL A 32 -76.55 -31.25 -42.11
N ILE A 33 -76.75 -32.32 -41.32
CA ILE A 33 -76.13 -32.47 -40.00
C ILE A 33 -74.61 -32.46 -40.11
N THR A 34 -74.05 -33.15 -41.11
CA THR A 34 -72.60 -33.21 -41.33
C THR A 34 -72.04 -31.83 -41.64
N ILE A 35 -72.71 -31.03 -42.48
CA ILE A 35 -72.33 -29.64 -42.78
C ILE A 35 -72.40 -28.78 -41.51
N ILE A 36 -73.47 -28.87 -40.74
CA ILE A 36 -73.61 -28.11 -39.48
C ILE A 36 -72.50 -28.49 -38.50
N CYS A 37 -72.18 -29.78 -38.36
CA CYS A 37 -71.07 -30.25 -37.52
C CYS A 37 -69.72 -29.70 -38.00
N LEU A 38 -69.47 -29.65 -39.30
CA LEU A 38 -68.24 -29.07 -39.87
C LEU A 38 -68.15 -27.56 -39.60
N VAL A 39 -69.27 -26.84 -39.73
CA VAL A 39 -69.33 -25.40 -39.45
C VAL A 39 -69.09 -25.13 -37.97
N LEU A 40 -69.74 -25.86 -37.07
CA LEU A 40 -69.53 -25.74 -35.62
C LEU A 40 -68.10 -26.11 -35.23
N TYR A 41 -67.53 -27.16 -35.84
CA TYR A 41 -66.13 -27.54 -35.66
C TYR A 41 -65.19 -26.42 -36.10
N TYR A 42 -65.44 -25.81 -37.25
CA TYR A 42 -64.65 -24.69 -37.76
C TYR A 42 -64.69 -23.47 -36.82
N PHE A 43 -65.88 -23.05 -36.38
CA PHE A 43 -66.03 -21.93 -35.44
C PHE A 43 -65.35 -22.21 -34.10
N LYS A 44 -65.54 -23.40 -33.53
CA LYS A 44 -64.89 -23.82 -32.29
C LYS A 44 -63.37 -23.86 -32.41
N ASN A 45 -62.84 -24.33 -33.54
CA ASN A 45 -61.39 -24.37 -33.77
C ASN A 45 -60.79 -22.96 -33.94
N LYS A 46 -61.53 -22.04 -34.57
CA LYS A 46 -61.12 -20.63 -34.69
C LYS A 46 -61.10 -19.93 -33.32
N GLU A 47 -62.13 -20.13 -32.50
CA GLU A 47 -62.19 -19.58 -31.13
C GLU A 47 -61.06 -20.14 -30.24
N LEU A 48 -60.82 -21.45 -30.33
CA LEU A 48 -59.72 -22.10 -29.63
C LEU A 48 -58.34 -21.56 -30.07
N ALA A 49 -58.16 -21.28 -31.36
CA ALA A 49 -56.91 -20.69 -31.87
C ALA A 49 -56.68 -19.27 -31.33
N VAL A 50 -57.73 -18.46 -31.25
CA VAL A 50 -57.66 -17.09 -30.69
C VAL A 50 -57.35 -17.13 -29.19
N GLN A 51 -57.97 -18.03 -28.44
CA GLN A 51 -57.69 -18.21 -27.01
C GLN A 51 -56.25 -18.65 -26.77
N LYS A 52 -55.75 -19.64 -27.53
CA LYS A 52 -54.36 -20.10 -27.45
C LYS A 52 -53.36 -18.99 -27.77
N ALA A 53 -53.62 -18.17 -28.79
CA ALA A 53 -52.75 -17.04 -29.13
C ALA A 53 -52.68 -16.00 -28.00
N LYS A 54 -53.81 -15.73 -27.33
CA LYS A 54 -53.88 -14.83 -26.17
C LYS A 54 -53.16 -15.41 -24.95
N GLU A 55 -53.31 -16.72 -24.69
CA GLU A 55 -52.58 -17.41 -23.64
C GLU A 55 -51.07 -17.40 -23.90
N GLU A 56 -50.65 -17.58 -25.16
CA GLU A 56 -49.24 -17.52 -25.54
C GLU A 56 -48.66 -16.12 -25.39
N SER A 57 -49.40 -15.06 -25.74
CA SER A 57 -48.94 -13.68 -25.52
C SER A 57 -48.80 -13.38 -24.02
N PHE A 58 -49.77 -13.80 -23.21
CA PHE A 58 -49.73 -13.61 -21.77
C PHE A 58 -48.59 -14.41 -21.10
N ARG A 59 -48.33 -15.63 -21.58
CA ARG A 59 -47.16 -16.42 -21.14
C ARG A 59 -45.84 -15.71 -21.44
N LYS A 60 -45.70 -15.14 -22.64
CA LYS A 60 -44.51 -14.37 -23.03
C LYS A 60 -44.32 -13.13 -22.15
N GLU A 61 -45.40 -12.42 -21.80
CA GLU A 61 -45.32 -11.29 -20.86
C GLU A 61 -44.89 -11.72 -19.45
N ILE A 62 -45.45 -12.82 -18.93
CA ILE A 62 -45.05 -13.36 -17.63
C ILE A 62 -43.57 -13.73 -17.64
N GLU A 63 -43.11 -14.44 -18.67
CA GLU A 63 -41.72 -14.85 -18.82
C GLU A 63 -40.78 -13.63 -18.91
N ALA A 64 -41.17 -12.59 -19.64
CA ALA A 64 -40.41 -11.35 -19.72
C ALA A 64 -40.33 -10.62 -18.36
N ILE A 65 -41.43 -10.58 -17.60
CA ILE A 65 -41.45 -9.99 -16.25
C ILE A 65 -40.57 -10.80 -15.30
N GLN A 66 -40.68 -12.12 -15.32
CA GLN A 66 -39.85 -13.02 -14.49
C GLN A 66 -38.36 -12.86 -14.80
N THR A 67 -38.01 -12.72 -16.08
CA THR A 67 -36.63 -12.49 -16.52
C THR A 67 -36.11 -11.16 -15.97
N LYS A 68 -36.84 -10.06 -16.19
CA LYS A 68 -36.46 -8.74 -15.65
C LYS A 68 -36.34 -8.75 -14.13
N LEU A 69 -37.24 -9.46 -13.45
CA LEU A 69 -37.24 -9.58 -12.00
C LEU A 69 -36.00 -10.33 -11.51
N ASN A 70 -35.67 -11.47 -12.12
CA ASN A 70 -34.44 -12.21 -11.81
C ASN A 70 -33.19 -11.37 -12.08
N ASP A 71 -33.14 -10.68 -13.22
CA ASP A 71 -32.01 -9.79 -13.54
C ASP A 71 -31.87 -8.67 -12.52
N ALA A 72 -32.96 -8.06 -12.09
CA ALA A 72 -32.97 -7.05 -11.03
C ALA A 72 -32.48 -7.63 -9.70
N TYR A 73 -32.98 -8.81 -9.28
CA TYR A 73 -32.53 -9.49 -8.07
C TYR A 73 -31.04 -9.84 -8.09
N GLN A 74 -30.46 -10.09 -9.26
CA GLN A 74 -29.02 -10.36 -9.41
C GLN A 74 -28.19 -9.07 -9.47
N THR A 75 -28.74 -7.99 -10.04
CA THR A 75 -27.99 -6.75 -10.29
C THR A 75 -27.91 -5.86 -9.06
N ILE A 76 -29.00 -5.73 -8.30
CA ILE A 76 -29.06 -4.90 -7.09
C ILE A 76 -27.97 -5.24 -6.07
N PRO A 77 -27.78 -6.51 -5.64
CA PRO A 77 -26.74 -6.83 -4.66
C PRO A 77 -25.32 -6.62 -5.21
N LYS A 78 -25.11 -6.85 -6.52
CA LYS A 78 -23.82 -6.58 -7.16
C LYS A 78 -23.49 -5.10 -7.13
N LEU A 79 -24.44 -4.25 -7.51
CA LEU A 79 -24.26 -2.79 -7.51
C LEU A 79 -24.07 -2.26 -6.08
N ALA A 80 -24.85 -2.76 -5.12
CA ALA A 80 -24.71 -2.39 -3.71
C ALA A 80 -23.33 -2.76 -3.17
N ASN A 81 -22.83 -3.97 -3.48
CA ASN A 81 -21.49 -4.38 -3.08
C ASN A 81 -20.41 -3.52 -3.77
N GLN A 82 -20.55 -3.21 -5.06
CA GLN A 82 -19.60 -2.34 -5.76
C GLN A 82 -19.52 -0.94 -5.12
N GLN A 83 -20.66 -0.31 -4.86
CA GLN A 83 -20.72 1.00 -4.22
C GLN A 83 -20.15 0.96 -2.80
N PHE A 84 -20.46 -0.09 -2.04
CA PHE A 84 -19.91 -0.28 -0.70
C PHE A 84 -18.39 -0.43 -0.73
N GLU A 85 -17.86 -1.18 -1.69
CA GLU A 85 -16.43 -1.39 -1.86
C GLU A 85 -15.69 -0.12 -2.26
N GLU A 86 -16.27 0.68 -3.15
CA GLU A 86 -15.75 2.00 -3.52
C GLU A 86 -15.76 2.95 -2.32
N PHE A 87 -16.89 3.04 -1.60
CA PHE A 87 -16.99 3.85 -0.40
C PHE A 87 -15.94 3.44 0.65
N ARG A 88 -15.85 2.15 0.94
CA ARG A 88 -14.88 1.59 1.90
C ARG A 88 -13.45 1.93 1.52
N ARG A 89 -13.10 1.84 0.24
CA ARG A 89 -11.75 2.19 -0.24
C ARG A 89 -11.45 3.66 -0.02
N ASN A 90 -12.37 4.54 -0.41
CA ASN A 90 -12.20 5.98 -0.25
C ASN A 90 -12.03 6.38 1.22
N GLU A 91 -12.86 5.85 2.11
CA GLU A 91 -12.75 6.11 3.56
C GLU A 91 -11.43 5.59 4.13
N LEU A 92 -10.97 4.40 3.71
CA LEU A 92 -9.69 3.86 4.15
C LEU A 92 -8.51 4.74 3.70
N ASP A 93 -8.53 5.22 2.46
CA ASP A 93 -7.47 6.09 1.94
C ASP A 93 -7.44 7.43 2.70
N ILE A 94 -8.61 8.03 2.94
CA ILE A 94 -8.71 9.29 3.71
C ILE A 94 -8.18 9.10 5.14
N LEU A 95 -8.57 8.02 5.81
CA LEU A 95 -8.12 7.72 7.17
C LEU A 95 -6.61 7.48 7.22
N GLN A 96 -6.05 6.73 6.26
CA GLN A 96 -4.61 6.49 6.20
C GLN A 96 -3.81 7.79 6.03
N VAL A 97 -4.23 8.64 5.10
CA VAL A 97 -3.59 9.95 4.88
C VAL A 97 -3.67 10.81 6.14
N THR A 98 -4.85 10.90 6.74
CA THR A 98 -5.09 11.71 7.95
C THR A 98 -4.26 11.24 9.14
N LEU A 99 -4.20 9.91 9.35
CA LEU A 99 -3.39 9.32 10.42
C LEU A 99 -1.90 9.56 10.17
N ALA A 100 -1.42 9.36 8.95
CA ALA A 100 -0.02 9.61 8.61
C ALA A 100 0.37 11.08 8.80
N GLU A 101 -0.49 12.02 8.40
CA GLU A 101 -0.26 13.45 8.60
C GLU A 101 -0.24 13.83 10.07
N SER A 102 -1.19 13.32 10.85
CA SER A 102 -1.28 13.60 12.30
C SER A 102 -0.07 13.02 13.06
N ALA A 103 0.35 11.79 12.74
CA ALA A 103 1.53 11.15 13.30
C ALA A 103 2.81 11.93 12.95
N LYS A 104 2.96 12.33 11.68
CA LYS A 104 4.09 13.17 11.24
C LYS A 104 4.13 14.50 11.98
N LYS A 105 2.98 15.15 12.16
CA LYS A 105 2.88 16.41 12.90
C LYS A 105 3.27 16.26 14.37
N SER A 106 2.81 15.19 15.03
CA SER A 106 3.21 14.89 16.42
C SER A 106 4.72 14.67 16.53
N ALA A 107 5.28 13.82 15.66
CA ALA A 107 6.70 13.52 15.66
C ALA A 107 7.57 14.77 15.44
N LEU A 108 7.15 15.68 14.55
CA LEU A 108 7.85 16.95 14.34
C LEU A 108 7.79 17.86 15.57
N ALA A 109 6.64 17.94 16.25
CA ALA A 109 6.50 18.74 17.47
C ALA A 109 7.34 18.18 18.63
N GLU A 110 7.37 16.86 18.78
CA GLU A 110 8.23 16.16 19.75
C GLU A 110 9.71 16.41 19.47
N LEU A 111 10.11 16.34 18.19
CA LEU A 111 11.49 16.62 17.77
C LEU A 111 11.90 18.07 18.08
N GLU A 112 11.05 19.05 17.78
CA GLU A 112 11.33 20.46 18.10
C GLU A 112 11.42 20.68 19.62
N THR A 113 10.54 20.06 20.39
CA THR A 113 10.59 20.11 21.85
C THR A 113 11.88 19.50 22.38
N TRP A 114 12.27 18.33 21.87
CA TRP A 114 13.52 17.68 22.22
C TRP A 114 14.74 18.56 21.88
N LYS A 115 14.76 19.21 20.71
CA LYS A 115 15.84 20.13 20.33
C LYS A 115 15.97 21.27 21.33
N ILE A 116 14.86 21.94 21.66
CA ILE A 116 14.86 23.07 22.60
C ILE A 116 15.36 22.62 23.98
N GLN A 117 14.90 21.47 24.47
CA GLN A 117 15.30 20.93 25.77
C GLN A 117 16.79 20.59 25.83
N ASN A 118 17.36 20.09 24.73
CA ASN A 118 18.74 19.63 24.70
C ASN A 118 19.74 20.70 24.19
N GLU A 119 19.26 21.78 23.58
CA GLU A 119 20.10 22.81 22.98
C GLU A 119 21.06 23.43 24.01
N ALA A 120 20.56 23.74 25.20
CA ALA A 120 21.38 24.32 26.27
C ALA A 120 22.52 23.38 26.69
N PHE A 121 22.24 22.09 26.84
CA PHE A 121 23.24 21.08 27.18
C PHE A 121 24.32 20.97 26.11
N TYR A 122 23.93 20.80 24.84
CA TYR A 122 24.89 20.66 23.74
C TYR A 122 25.70 21.94 23.50
N ARG A 123 25.09 23.11 23.65
CA ARG A 123 25.79 24.40 23.55
C ARG A 123 26.83 24.53 24.66
N GLN A 124 26.47 24.18 25.90
CA GLN A 124 27.39 24.26 27.03
C GLN A 124 28.53 23.24 26.89
N ASP A 125 28.22 22.02 26.48
CA ASP A 125 29.22 20.97 26.24
C ASP A 125 30.20 21.38 25.11
N ALA A 126 29.72 21.96 24.02
CA ALA A 126 30.58 22.50 22.96
C ALA A 126 31.50 23.61 23.48
N ILE A 127 30.98 24.53 24.31
CA ILE A 127 31.78 25.58 24.95
C ILE A 127 32.85 24.96 25.85
N ASN A 128 32.48 24.02 26.72
CA ASN A 128 33.39 23.38 27.66
C ASN A 128 34.53 22.64 26.95
N ARG A 129 34.23 21.90 25.88
CA ARG A 129 35.25 21.22 25.06
C ARG A 129 36.19 22.21 24.40
N SER A 130 35.65 23.29 23.85
CA SER A 130 36.45 24.36 23.23
C SER A 130 37.39 25.01 24.25
N GLN A 131 36.86 25.37 25.43
CA GLN A 131 37.65 25.93 26.52
C GLN A 131 38.76 24.98 26.98
N ALA A 132 38.48 23.68 27.12
CA ALA A 132 39.50 22.70 27.50
C ALA A 132 40.64 22.63 26.47
N VAL A 133 40.32 22.65 25.17
CA VAL A 133 41.32 22.66 24.10
C VAL A 133 42.14 23.95 24.11
N ILE A 134 41.49 25.11 24.26
CA ILE A 134 42.18 26.41 24.32
C ILE A 134 43.09 26.47 25.54
N LEU A 135 42.58 26.07 26.71
CA LEU A 135 43.35 26.08 27.95
C LEU A 135 44.56 25.14 27.88
N GLY A 136 44.41 23.95 27.27
CA GLY A 136 45.51 23.03 27.02
C GLY A 136 46.63 23.69 26.20
N LYS A 137 46.27 24.30 25.06
CA LYS A 137 47.23 25.03 24.21
C LYS A 137 47.90 26.19 24.95
N VAL A 138 47.14 27.02 25.66
CA VAL A 138 47.71 28.14 26.44
C VAL A 138 48.65 27.62 27.52
N THR A 139 48.30 26.50 28.17
CA THR A 139 49.15 25.88 29.19
C THR A 139 50.49 25.45 28.59
N GLU A 140 50.50 24.85 27.39
CA GLU A 140 51.73 24.47 26.67
C GLU A 140 52.68 25.67 26.47
N HIS A 141 52.14 26.85 26.15
CA HIS A 141 52.93 28.08 26.04
C HIS A 141 53.45 28.61 27.38
N LEU A 142 52.71 28.40 28.47
CA LEU A 142 53.03 28.94 29.79
C LEU A 142 53.89 28.01 30.64
N VAL A 143 54.08 26.74 30.25
CA VAL A 143 54.89 25.76 30.99
C VAL A 143 56.27 26.28 31.42
N PRO A 144 57.03 27.01 30.57
CA PRO A 144 58.32 27.54 31.01
C PRO A 144 58.24 28.42 32.25
N PHE A 145 57.12 29.08 32.50
CA PHE A 145 56.93 29.98 33.65
C PHE A 145 56.28 29.30 34.86
N GLN A 146 56.02 27.98 34.78
CA GLN A 146 55.42 27.23 35.89
C GLN A 146 56.47 26.87 36.95
N ASN A 147 56.04 26.81 38.21
CA ASN A 147 56.86 26.31 39.30
C ASN A 147 57.26 24.86 39.04
N GLY A 148 58.56 24.57 39.04
CA GLY A 148 59.11 23.23 38.80
C GLY A 148 59.50 22.93 37.36
N PHE A 149 59.42 23.89 36.43
CA PHE A 149 60.09 23.76 35.14
C PHE A 149 61.61 23.70 35.35
N PRO A 150 62.30 22.67 34.85
CA PRO A 150 63.68 22.40 35.25
C PRO A 150 64.74 23.28 34.56
N PHE A 151 64.33 24.13 33.62
CA PHE A 151 65.23 24.97 32.83
C PHE A 151 64.97 26.47 33.02
N ASN A 152 65.94 27.31 32.65
CA ASN A 152 65.76 28.76 32.61
C ASN A 152 64.67 29.13 31.58
N PRO A 153 63.58 29.82 31.96
CA PRO A 153 62.52 30.18 31.03
C PRO A 153 62.99 31.12 29.90
N LYS A 154 64.06 31.88 30.11
CA LYS A 154 64.65 32.78 29.09
C LYS A 154 65.34 32.02 27.96
N GLU A 155 65.73 30.78 28.19
CA GLU A 155 66.45 29.91 27.26
C GLU A 155 65.51 28.92 26.56
N ALA A 156 64.24 28.89 26.96
CA ALA A 156 63.19 28.10 26.32
C ALA A 156 62.52 28.88 25.17
N ARG A 157 62.32 28.23 24.03
CA ARG A 157 61.60 28.76 22.87
C ARG A 157 60.44 27.84 22.54
N PHE A 158 59.23 28.41 22.58
CA PHE A 158 58.05 27.72 22.08
C PHE A 158 58.08 27.67 20.55
N ILE A 159 57.85 26.48 20.01
CA ILE A 159 57.74 26.19 18.57
C ILE A 159 56.31 25.79 18.22
N GLY A 160 55.71 24.87 18.99
CA GLY A 160 54.41 24.26 18.70
C GLY A 160 54.48 23.12 17.67
N SER A 161 53.35 22.72 17.10
CA SER A 161 53.27 21.51 16.25
C SER A 161 54.37 21.46 15.17
N PRO A 162 55.20 20.38 15.12
CA PRO A 162 54.97 19.08 15.74
C PRO A 162 55.60 18.84 17.13
N ILE A 163 56.34 19.80 17.72
CA ILE A 163 56.98 19.72 19.05
C ILE A 163 56.90 21.06 19.78
N ASP A 164 56.46 21.06 21.03
CA ASP A 164 56.10 22.30 21.72
C ASP A 164 57.28 23.25 22.01
N ILE A 165 58.40 22.77 22.55
CA ILE A 165 59.49 23.63 23.05
C ILE A 165 60.87 23.11 22.63
N ILE A 166 61.79 24.05 22.36
CA ILE A 166 63.23 23.80 22.32
C ILE A 166 63.88 24.63 23.43
N VAL A 167 64.75 24.02 24.23
CA VAL A 167 65.52 24.71 25.28
C VAL A 167 67.00 24.70 24.90
N PHE A 168 67.64 25.85 25.03
CA PHE A 168 69.08 26.05 24.80
C PHE A 168 69.79 26.27 26.15
N ASP A 169 69.85 25.23 26.96
CA ASP A 169 70.32 25.30 28.35
C ASP A 169 71.78 25.73 28.39
N GLY A 170 72.08 26.81 29.13
CA GLY A 170 73.42 27.37 29.28
C GLY A 170 73.81 28.47 28.27
N ILE A 171 72.92 28.80 27.31
CA ILE A 171 73.22 29.81 26.27
C ILE A 171 73.41 31.22 26.83
N ASP A 172 72.68 31.62 27.89
CA ASP A 172 72.80 32.97 28.47
C ASP A 172 74.16 33.15 29.20
N ASN A 173 74.78 32.04 29.64
CA ASN A 173 76.05 32.06 30.38
C ASN A 173 77.28 31.90 29.47
N GLU A 174 77.09 31.84 28.14
CA GLU A 174 78.16 31.57 27.15
C GLU A 174 78.97 30.28 27.46
N ASP A 175 78.32 29.27 28.03
CA ASP A 175 78.93 27.98 28.40
C ASP A 175 78.59 26.89 27.35
N ILE A 176 78.85 25.62 27.68
CA ILE A 176 78.38 24.45 26.94
C ILE A 176 76.85 24.52 26.83
N VAL A 177 76.35 24.54 25.60
CA VAL A 177 74.92 24.60 25.31
C VAL A 177 74.37 23.21 25.05
N ASP A 178 73.45 22.76 25.91
CA ASP A 178 72.65 21.56 25.67
C ASP A 178 71.30 21.94 25.04
N ILE A 179 70.95 21.25 23.93
CA ILE A 179 69.69 21.49 23.22
C ILE A 179 68.67 20.40 23.58
N TYR A 180 67.61 20.78 24.28
CA TYR A 180 66.50 19.88 24.62
C TYR A 180 65.31 20.11 23.70
N ILE A 181 64.80 19.04 23.11
CA ILE A 181 63.57 19.03 22.30
C ILE A 181 62.45 18.44 23.17
N LEU A 182 61.52 19.29 23.58
CA LEU A 182 60.51 18.98 24.59
C LEU A 182 59.10 18.99 24.00
N GLU A 183 58.37 17.91 24.25
CA GLU A 183 56.92 17.83 24.06
C GLU A 183 56.24 17.85 25.42
N ILE A 184 55.31 18.77 25.61
CA ILE A 184 54.55 18.93 26.84
C ILE A 184 53.26 18.15 26.70
N LYS A 185 52.95 17.34 27.72
CA LYS A 185 51.66 16.65 27.80
C LYS A 185 50.87 17.17 28.98
N THR A 186 49.69 17.70 28.69
CA THR A 186 48.67 17.94 29.72
C THR A 186 47.89 16.64 29.93
N GLY A 187 47.94 16.08 31.14
CA GLY A 187 47.23 14.84 31.52
C GLY A 187 47.84 13.54 30.96
N ASN A 188 46.98 12.56 30.62
CA ASN A 188 47.38 11.20 30.16
C ASN A 188 47.57 11.09 28.63
N SER A 189 47.91 12.19 27.95
CA SER A 189 48.05 12.19 26.51
C SER A 189 49.39 11.58 26.07
N SER A 190 49.35 10.69 25.06
CA SER A 190 50.56 10.04 24.51
C SER A 190 51.11 10.81 23.31
N LEU A 191 52.40 10.62 23.00
CA LEU A 191 53.02 11.19 21.80
C LEU A 191 52.27 10.72 20.55
N ASN A 192 51.95 11.63 19.63
CA ASN A 192 51.36 11.28 18.34
C ASN A 192 52.42 10.68 17.38
N LYS A 193 51.99 10.20 16.21
CA LYS A 193 52.90 9.57 15.23
C LYS A 193 54.06 10.49 14.81
N ARG A 194 53.81 11.78 14.56
CA ARG A 194 54.85 12.74 14.14
C ARG A 194 55.83 13.02 15.27
N GLN A 195 55.33 13.19 16.49
CA GLN A 195 56.14 13.38 17.70
C GLN A 195 57.05 12.19 17.97
N ARG A 196 56.53 10.96 17.83
CA ARG A 196 57.34 9.74 17.97
C ARG A 196 58.46 9.68 16.95
N LEU A 197 58.19 10.02 15.68
CA LEU A 197 59.22 10.06 14.64
C LEU A 197 60.34 11.06 14.96
N ILE A 198 59.98 12.22 15.54
CA ILE A 198 60.97 13.23 15.95
C ILE A 198 61.79 12.74 17.14
N ARG A 199 61.13 12.23 18.20
CA ARG A 199 61.83 11.60 19.33
C ARG A 199 62.81 10.53 18.86
N ASP A 200 62.37 9.65 17.97
CA ASP A 200 63.20 8.57 17.47
C ASP A 200 64.35 9.11 16.59
N ALA A 201 64.15 10.20 15.85
CA ALA A 201 65.25 10.86 15.14
C ALA A 201 66.31 11.41 16.10
N VAL A 202 65.89 12.06 17.19
CA VAL A 202 66.80 12.55 18.24
C VAL A 202 67.56 11.41 18.90
N LEU A 203 66.86 10.35 19.34
CA LEU A 203 67.49 9.17 19.97
C LEU A 203 68.48 8.45 19.05
N ASN A 204 68.21 8.45 17.75
CA ASN A 204 69.11 7.88 16.73
C ASN A 204 70.17 8.88 16.21
N LYS A 205 70.38 10.02 16.90
CA LYS A 205 71.37 11.06 16.54
C LYS A 205 71.21 11.63 15.12
N ARG A 206 69.98 11.65 14.59
CA ARG A 206 69.64 12.25 13.28
C ARG A 206 69.25 13.72 13.42
N VAL A 207 70.12 14.49 14.08
CA VAL A 207 69.99 15.94 14.26
C VAL A 207 71.23 16.58 13.65
N HIS A 208 71.03 17.57 12.78
CA HIS A 208 72.10 18.13 11.96
C HIS A 208 72.05 19.66 11.99
N TRP A 209 73.22 20.29 12.14
CA TRP A 209 73.40 21.73 11.94
C TRP A 209 73.66 22.03 10.47
N ARG A 210 72.98 23.05 9.92
CA ARG A 210 73.26 23.59 8.59
C ARG A 210 72.94 25.07 8.56
N GLU A 211 73.91 25.87 8.14
CA GLU A 211 73.70 27.28 7.82
C GLU A 211 73.17 27.42 6.39
N LEU A 212 72.14 28.25 6.22
CA LEU A 212 71.58 28.61 4.93
C LEU A 212 71.61 30.14 4.82
N ASN A 213 72.46 30.66 3.95
CA ASN A 213 72.47 32.07 3.61
C ASN A 213 71.42 32.30 2.51
N VAL A 214 70.49 33.22 2.74
CA VAL A 214 69.43 33.63 1.80
C VAL A 214 69.73 35.03 1.28
#